data_AF-A0A8S3IKQ5-F1
#
_entry.id   AF-A0A8S3IKQ5-F1
#
_cell.length_a   1.000
_cell.length_b   1.000
_cell.length_c   1.000
_cell.angle_alpha   90.00
_cell.angle_beta   90.00
_cell.angle_gamma   90.00
#
_symmetry.space_group_name_H-M   'P 1'
#
loop_
_entity.id
_entity.type
_entity.pdbx_description
1 polymer ?
#
loop_
_entity_poly.entity_id
_entity_poly.type
_entity_poly.pdbx_seq_one_letter_code
_entity_poly.pdbx_strand_id
1 'polypeptide(L)'
;GPYTFTIGDTRNYGVYEGGGTVTEVKKPERVNFKPFAESLKDPELLVCDFAKMSMPANLHLAFQAFARFKQQYNSPPKPWDDGDADKFLEIVEKLNTENREQPLTDELNKHWIKLFAKTCTGDLCPMQAVIGGIAAQEAMKAVTGKFMPIRQFFYFDAIECLPENVFLPSNEATTESPTVVNLPTKSSRYFSQEIIFGEDFQKQLGKSKYFVVRKTQQT
;
A
#
# COMPACT_ATOMS: atom_id res chain seq x y z
N GLY A 1 -3.39 -37.10 10.74
CA GLY A 1 -2.87 -37.13 9.36
C GLY A 1 -3.95 -36.66 8.40
N PRO A 2 -3.84 -36.89 7.08
CA PRO A 2 -4.82 -36.39 6.12
C PRO A 2 -6.23 -36.98 6.31
N TYR A 3 -6.35 -38.15 6.94
CA TYR A 3 -7.63 -38.85 7.17
C TYR A 3 -7.95 -39.05 8.66
N THR A 4 -7.17 -38.48 9.59
CA THR A 4 -7.32 -38.73 11.03
C THR A 4 -7.03 -37.47 11.84
N PHE A 5 -7.82 -37.23 12.89
CA PHE A 5 -7.63 -36.15 13.85
C PHE A 5 -7.97 -36.62 15.28
N THR A 6 -7.52 -35.87 16.28
CA THR A 6 -7.69 -36.21 17.70
C THR A 6 -8.63 -35.21 18.37
N ILE A 7 -9.54 -35.70 19.22
CA ILE A 7 -10.53 -34.88 19.95
C ILE A 7 -10.24 -34.77 21.46
N GLY A 8 -9.12 -35.31 21.92
CA GLY A 8 -8.74 -35.36 23.34
C GLY A 8 -9.03 -36.72 23.98
N ASP A 9 -9.12 -36.75 25.31
CA ASP A 9 -9.37 -37.96 26.09
C ASP A 9 -10.85 -38.37 26.04
N THR A 10 -11.10 -39.62 25.65
CA THR A 10 -12.44 -40.20 25.50
C THR A 10 -12.72 -41.37 26.44
N ARG A 11 -11.83 -41.67 27.41
CA ARG A 11 -11.92 -42.86 28.28
C ARG A 11 -13.19 -42.95 29.13
N ASN A 12 -13.84 -41.82 29.40
CA ASN A 12 -15.08 -41.73 30.19
C ASN A 12 -16.36 -41.77 29.32
N TYR A 13 -16.25 -41.91 28.00
CA TYR A 13 -17.40 -41.99 27.09
C TYR A 13 -17.78 -43.45 26.78
N GLY A 14 -19.00 -43.64 26.24
CA GLY A 14 -19.48 -44.94 25.79
C GLY A 14 -18.69 -45.50 24.61
N VAL A 15 -18.80 -46.81 24.38
CA VAL A 15 -18.20 -47.49 23.24
C VAL A 15 -18.87 -47.01 21.95
N TYR A 16 -18.08 -46.70 20.93
CA TYR A 16 -18.57 -46.26 19.62
C TYR A 16 -19.27 -47.39 18.87
N GLU A 17 -20.49 -47.14 18.37
CA GLU A 17 -21.33 -48.15 17.71
C GLU A 17 -21.26 -48.09 16.17
N GLY A 18 -20.98 -46.93 15.57
CA GLY A 18 -20.89 -46.77 14.12
C GLY A 18 -21.54 -45.48 13.60
N GLY A 19 -21.10 -45.04 12.42
CA GLY A 19 -21.57 -43.80 11.78
C GLY A 19 -21.16 -42.51 12.51
N GLY A 20 -21.38 -41.37 11.87
CA GLY A 20 -21.12 -40.07 12.47
C GLY A 20 -20.69 -39.02 11.45
N THR A 21 -20.99 -37.76 11.75
CA THR A 21 -20.58 -36.61 10.95
C THR A 21 -19.89 -35.60 11.85
N VAL A 22 -18.81 -35.02 11.35
CA VAL A 22 -18.04 -33.99 12.06
C VAL A 22 -18.36 -32.64 11.42
N THR A 23 -18.63 -31.63 12.25
CA THR A 23 -18.83 -30.25 11.79
C THR A 23 -17.73 -29.38 12.39
N GLU A 24 -17.03 -28.62 11.56
CA GLU A 24 -16.04 -27.64 12.01
C GLU A 24 -16.76 -26.45 12.67
N VAL A 25 -16.29 -26.08 13.87
CA VAL A 25 -16.77 -24.88 14.57
C VAL A 25 -15.62 -23.88 14.71
N LYS A 26 -15.76 -22.73 14.05
CA LYS A 26 -14.80 -21.62 14.16
C LYS A 26 -15.00 -20.88 15.47
N LYS A 27 -14.01 -20.97 16.37
CA LYS A 27 -14.05 -20.27 17.66
C LYS A 27 -13.72 -18.78 17.46
N PRO A 28 -14.40 -17.85 18.15
CA PRO A 28 -14.03 -16.44 18.14
C PRO A 28 -12.61 -16.24 18.69
N GLU A 29 -11.84 -15.40 18.04
CA GLU A 29 -10.50 -14.99 18.47
C GLU A 29 -10.50 -13.49 18.77
N ARG A 30 -9.87 -13.10 19.89
CA ARG A 30 -9.70 -11.69 20.23
C ARG A 30 -8.45 -11.14 19.56
N VAL A 31 -8.62 -10.11 18.74
CA VAL A 31 -7.53 -9.37 18.12
C VAL A 31 -7.30 -8.07 18.89
N ASN A 32 -6.05 -7.80 19.26
CA ASN A 32 -5.66 -6.57 19.96
C ASN A 32 -4.94 -5.62 19.00
N PHE A 33 -5.23 -4.33 19.11
CA PHE A 33 -4.61 -3.26 18.31
C PHE A 33 -3.81 -2.34 19.21
N LYS A 34 -2.66 -1.88 18.71
CA LYS A 34 -1.84 -0.86 19.37
C LYS A 34 -2.49 0.52 19.14
N PRO A 35 -2.36 1.46 20.10
CA PRO A 35 -2.68 2.87 19.84
C PRO A 35 -1.84 3.42 18.70
N PHE A 36 -2.41 4.36 17.92
CA PHE A 36 -1.75 4.92 16.72
C PHE A 36 -0.35 5.48 16.99
N ALA A 37 -0.14 6.17 18.11
CA ALA A 37 1.17 6.74 18.47
C ALA A 37 2.24 5.68 18.75
N GLU A 38 1.84 4.51 19.26
CA GLU A 38 2.73 3.38 19.50
C GLU A 38 3.00 2.61 18.21
N SER A 39 1.95 2.36 17.41
CA SER A 39 2.07 1.65 16.14
C SER A 39 2.88 2.43 15.10
N LEU A 40 2.94 3.75 15.19
CA LEU A 40 3.83 4.57 14.34
C LEU A 40 5.33 4.36 14.63
N LYS A 41 5.67 3.99 15.87
CA LYS A 41 7.06 3.72 16.27
C LYS A 41 7.46 2.29 15.95
N ASP A 42 6.58 1.34 16.28
CA ASP A 42 6.75 -0.10 16.10
C ASP A 42 5.57 -0.69 15.28
N PRO A 43 5.62 -0.52 13.94
CA PRO A 43 4.51 -0.85 13.05
C PRO A 43 4.39 -2.34 12.73
N GLU A 44 3.16 -2.85 12.77
CA GLU A 44 2.80 -4.15 12.19
C GLU A 44 2.42 -3.92 10.72
N LEU A 45 3.34 -4.26 9.82
CA LEU A 45 3.25 -4.00 8.38
C LEU A 45 2.71 -5.23 7.64
N LEU A 46 1.57 -5.10 6.98
CA LEU A 46 1.03 -6.15 6.12
C LEU A 46 1.74 -6.13 4.74
N VAL A 47 2.41 -7.22 4.39
CA VAL A 47 2.98 -7.43 3.06
C VAL A 47 1.88 -7.84 2.10
N CYS A 48 1.55 -6.98 1.13
CA CYS A 48 0.56 -7.26 0.10
C CYS A 48 1.16 -7.86 -1.18
N ASP A 49 2.42 -7.54 -1.47
CA ASP A 49 3.19 -8.04 -2.60
C ASP A 49 4.49 -8.66 -2.10
N PHE A 50 4.59 -9.99 -2.22
CA PHE A 50 5.75 -10.75 -1.76
C PHE A 50 6.99 -10.53 -2.64
N ALA A 51 6.86 -9.92 -3.82
CA ALA A 51 8.01 -9.48 -4.60
C ALA A 51 8.66 -8.19 -4.04
N LYS A 52 7.93 -7.45 -3.19
CA LYS A 52 8.32 -6.14 -2.66
C LYS A 52 8.32 -6.11 -1.12
N MET A 53 8.99 -7.08 -0.49
CA MET A 53 8.92 -7.26 0.96
C MET A 53 9.40 -6.05 1.79
N SER A 54 10.36 -5.26 1.29
CA SER A 54 10.84 -4.03 1.96
C SER A 54 10.04 -2.77 1.64
N MET A 55 9.11 -2.82 0.69
CA MET A 55 8.32 -1.67 0.28
C MET A 55 7.41 -1.11 1.40
N PRO A 56 6.70 -1.93 2.20
CA PRO A 56 5.83 -1.40 3.26
C PRO A 56 6.59 -0.52 4.26
N ALA A 57 7.83 -0.88 4.61
CA ALA A 57 8.65 -0.07 5.52
C ALA A 57 9.10 1.26 4.89
N ASN A 58 9.50 1.22 3.61
CA ASN A 58 9.85 2.42 2.85
C ASN A 58 8.67 3.39 2.74
N LEU A 59 7.48 2.88 2.41
CA LEU A 59 6.25 3.68 2.33
C LEU A 59 5.84 4.21 3.70
N HIS A 60 5.99 3.42 4.77
CA HIS A 60 5.71 3.88 6.13
C HIS A 60 6.52 5.13 6.51
N LEU A 61 7.81 5.14 6.16
CA LEU A 61 8.67 6.30 6.37
C LEU A 61 8.30 7.45 5.42
N ALA A 62 8.01 7.16 4.16
CA ALA A 62 7.65 8.18 3.17
C ALA A 62 6.36 8.93 3.54
N PHE A 63 5.32 8.24 4.02
CA PHE A 63 4.08 8.90 4.47
C PHE A 63 4.30 9.79 5.71
N GLN A 64 5.19 9.38 6.63
CA GLN A 64 5.58 10.22 7.76
C GLN A 64 6.41 11.43 7.30
N ALA A 65 7.34 11.22 6.39
CA ALA A 65 8.15 12.28 5.80
C ALA A 65 7.28 13.29 5.06
N PHE A 66 6.23 12.86 4.35
CA PHE A 66 5.27 13.74 3.70
C PHE A 66 4.57 14.67 4.69
N ALA A 67 4.11 14.14 5.82
CA ALA A 67 3.51 14.96 6.86
C ALA A 67 4.51 16.00 7.41
N ARG A 68 5.76 15.60 7.65
CA ARG A 68 6.83 16.50 8.15
C ARG A 68 7.29 17.52 7.13
N PHE A 69 7.41 17.14 5.87
CA PHE A 69 7.76 18.05 4.78
C PHE A 69 6.73 19.17 4.67
N LYS A 70 5.44 18.83 4.73
CA LYS A 70 4.36 19.84 4.76
C LYS A 70 4.43 20.77 5.97
N GLN A 71 4.83 20.25 7.14
CA GLN A 71 5.03 21.08 8.34
C GLN A 71 6.25 22.01 8.22
N GLN A 72 7.35 21.54 7.64
CA GLN A 72 8.60 22.29 7.53
C GLN A 72 8.58 23.34 6.42
N TYR A 73 8.02 23.01 5.25
CA TYR A 73 8.05 23.86 4.05
C TYR A 73 6.69 24.48 3.71
N ASN A 74 5.67 24.27 4.56
CA ASN A 74 4.29 24.76 4.40
C ASN A 74 3.65 24.42 3.04
N SER A 75 4.19 23.41 2.35
CA SER A 75 3.76 22.96 1.01
C SER A 75 4.19 21.50 0.82
N PRO A 76 3.48 20.71 -0.01
CA PRO A 76 3.96 19.40 -0.40
C PRO A 76 5.15 19.52 -1.37
N PRO A 77 5.97 18.45 -1.54
CA PRO A 77 7.01 18.42 -2.56
C PRO A 77 6.44 18.78 -3.93
N LYS A 78 7.15 19.62 -4.68
CA LYS A 78 6.73 19.97 -6.04
C LYS A 78 6.83 18.74 -6.95
N PRO A 79 5.86 18.54 -7.85
CA PRO A 79 5.91 17.40 -8.76
C PRO A 79 7.17 17.44 -9.63
N TRP A 80 7.85 16.30 -9.73
CA TRP A 80 9.08 16.12 -10.50
C TRP A 80 10.27 17.04 -10.16
N ASP A 81 10.23 17.75 -9.03
CA ASP A 81 11.34 18.61 -8.59
C ASP A 81 12.41 17.78 -7.86
N ASP A 82 13.62 17.75 -8.42
CA ASP A 82 14.74 16.99 -7.84
C ASP A 82 15.21 17.57 -6.51
N GLY A 83 15.16 18.90 -6.34
CA GLY A 83 15.61 19.56 -5.11
C GLY A 83 14.70 19.27 -3.92
N ASP A 84 13.38 19.26 -4.12
CA ASP A 84 12.42 18.85 -3.11
C ASP A 84 12.46 17.34 -2.86
N ALA A 85 12.73 16.52 -3.88
CA ALA A 85 12.92 15.09 -3.72
C ALA A 85 14.16 14.75 -2.88
N ASP A 86 15.26 15.48 -3.04
CA ASP A 86 16.47 15.32 -2.22
C ASP A 86 16.23 15.72 -0.76
N LYS A 87 15.59 16.87 -0.52
CA LYS A 87 15.18 17.29 0.83
C LYS A 87 14.24 16.27 1.48
N PHE A 88 13.33 15.69 0.70
CA PHE A 88 12.40 14.67 1.18
C PHE A 88 13.15 13.40 1.60
N LEU A 89 14.13 12.96 0.81
CA LEU A 89 14.97 11.82 1.14
C LEU A 89 15.74 12.03 2.46
N GLU A 90 16.29 13.23 2.69
CA GLU A 90 16.95 13.55 3.96
C GLU A 90 16.02 13.43 5.18
N ILE A 91 14.74 13.82 5.02
CA ILE A 91 13.73 13.67 6.09
C ILE A 91 13.45 12.19 6.34
N VAL A 92 13.36 11.37 5.30
CA VAL A 92 13.16 9.91 5.41
C VAL A 92 14.36 9.24 6.09
N GLU A 93 15.59 9.58 5.71
CA GLU A 93 16.81 9.02 6.32
C GLU A 93 16.88 9.36 7.82
N LYS A 94 16.49 10.58 8.22
CA LYS A 94 16.35 10.97 9.63
C LYS A 94 15.29 10.14 10.33
N LEU A 95 14.08 10.03 9.75
CA LEU A 95 12.96 9.25 10.31
C LEU A 95 13.28 7.76 10.50
N ASN A 96 14.13 7.20 9.64
CA ASN A 96 14.50 5.79 9.71
C ASN A 96 15.24 5.47 11.03
N THR A 97 16.07 6.41 11.51
CA THR A 97 16.90 6.25 12.70
C THR A 97 16.34 6.94 13.94
N GLU A 98 15.40 7.86 13.78
CA GLU A 98 14.88 8.66 14.88
C GLU A 98 14.09 7.82 15.89
N ASN A 99 14.37 8.05 17.18
CA ASN A 99 13.71 7.40 18.32
C ASN A 99 13.83 5.86 18.32
N ARG A 100 14.87 5.31 17.68
CA ARG A 100 15.14 3.87 17.61
C ARG A 100 16.62 3.57 17.82
N GLU A 101 16.93 2.43 18.43
CA GLU A 101 18.30 1.93 18.57
C GLU A 101 18.84 1.36 17.24
N GLN A 102 17.92 0.88 16.40
CA GLN A 102 18.20 0.34 15.06
C GLN A 102 17.28 1.02 14.04
N PRO A 103 17.71 1.15 12.77
CA PRO A 103 16.84 1.69 11.74
C PRO A 103 15.57 0.85 11.59
N LEU A 104 14.46 1.46 11.20
CA LEU A 104 13.23 0.72 10.91
C LEU A 104 13.42 -0.29 9.78
N THR A 105 14.25 0.06 8.78
CA THR A 105 14.66 -0.84 7.71
C THR A 105 16.09 -0.55 7.28
N ASP A 106 16.87 -1.62 7.05
CA ASP A 106 18.20 -1.55 6.43
C ASP A 106 18.11 -1.44 4.90
N GLU A 107 16.95 -1.77 4.31
CA GLU A 107 16.69 -1.77 2.87
C GLU A 107 15.98 -0.49 2.41
N LEU A 108 16.58 0.67 2.69
CA LEU A 108 16.01 1.95 2.29
C LEU A 108 16.22 2.19 0.78
N ASN A 109 15.13 2.16 -0.01
CA ASN A 109 15.18 2.38 -1.45
C ASN A 109 15.05 3.88 -1.77
N LYS A 110 16.21 4.52 -1.99
CA LYS A 110 16.30 5.96 -2.30
C LYS A 110 15.56 6.35 -3.58
N HIS A 111 15.57 5.48 -4.60
CA HIS A 111 14.90 5.73 -5.87
C HIS A 111 13.39 5.82 -5.69
N TRP A 112 12.78 4.85 -5.00
CA TRP A 112 11.34 4.86 -4.72
C TRP A 112 10.92 6.01 -3.81
N ILE A 113 11.74 6.38 -2.84
CA ILE A 113 11.46 7.53 -1.96
C ILE A 113 11.44 8.84 -2.75
N LYS A 114 12.42 9.06 -3.64
CA LYS A 114 12.42 10.23 -4.51
C LYS A 114 11.23 10.21 -5.47
N LEU A 115 10.89 9.04 -6.01
CA LEU A 115 9.74 8.88 -6.91
C LEU A 115 8.40 9.17 -6.19
N PHE A 116 8.26 8.74 -4.93
CA PHE A 116 7.14 9.11 -4.08
C PHE A 116 7.06 10.63 -3.93
N ALA A 117 8.16 11.32 -3.61
CA ALA A 117 8.18 12.78 -3.51
C ALA A 117 7.73 13.46 -4.80
N LYS A 118 8.19 12.97 -5.96
CA LYS A 118 7.85 13.51 -7.28
C LYS A 118 6.39 13.31 -7.67
N THR A 119 5.71 12.29 -7.12
CA THR A 119 4.35 11.89 -7.52
C THR A 119 3.28 12.11 -6.45
N CYS A 120 3.66 12.43 -5.20
CA CYS A 120 2.77 12.50 -4.04
C CYS A 120 1.64 13.54 -4.11
N THR A 121 1.72 14.50 -5.05
CA THR A 121 0.67 15.50 -5.27
C THR A 121 -0.38 15.05 -6.29
N GLY A 122 -0.15 13.93 -6.97
CA GLY A 122 -1.10 13.38 -7.93
C GLY A 122 -2.25 12.63 -7.25
N ASP A 123 -3.34 12.49 -7.99
CA ASP A 123 -4.58 11.88 -7.52
C ASP A 123 -5.17 11.02 -8.65
N LEU A 124 -5.35 9.73 -8.37
CA LEU A 124 -5.72 8.72 -9.35
C LEU A 124 -6.97 7.97 -8.91
N CYS A 125 -8.02 8.01 -9.73
CA CYS A 125 -9.26 7.29 -9.45
C CYS A 125 -9.07 5.78 -9.19
N PRO A 126 -8.21 5.03 -9.90
CA PRO A 126 -7.95 3.63 -9.58
C PRO A 126 -7.40 3.40 -8.17
N MET A 127 -6.46 4.24 -7.73
CA MET A 127 -5.91 4.17 -6.37
C MET A 127 -6.98 4.46 -5.31
N GLN A 128 -7.77 5.51 -5.54
CA GLN A 128 -8.91 5.84 -4.67
C GLN A 128 -9.93 4.70 -4.59
N ALA A 129 -10.23 4.03 -5.70
CA ALA A 129 -11.17 2.91 -5.74
C ALA A 129 -10.65 1.69 -4.97
N VAL A 130 -9.37 1.34 -5.14
CA VAL A 130 -8.74 0.22 -4.42
C VAL A 130 -8.70 0.50 -2.91
N ILE A 131 -8.10 1.62 -2.51
CA ILE A 131 -7.97 1.97 -1.09
C ILE A 131 -9.34 2.21 -0.46
N GLY A 132 -10.26 2.87 -1.16
CA GLY A 132 -11.63 3.12 -0.71
C GLY A 132 -12.43 1.83 -0.50
N GLY A 133 -12.29 0.86 -1.41
CA GLY A 133 -12.90 -0.46 -1.27
C GLY A 133 -12.37 -1.23 -0.05
N ILE A 134 -11.05 -1.20 0.15
CA ILE A 134 -10.40 -1.83 1.31
C ILE A 134 -10.87 -1.16 2.61
N ALA A 135 -10.81 0.17 2.68
CA ALA A 135 -11.22 0.93 3.86
C ALA A 135 -12.71 0.71 4.21
N ALA A 136 -13.59 0.67 3.20
CA ALA A 136 -15.00 0.36 3.40
C ALA A 136 -15.19 -1.05 3.96
N GLN A 137 -14.43 -2.03 3.46
CA GLN A 137 -14.47 -3.38 3.99
C GLN A 137 -13.94 -3.45 5.43
N GLU A 138 -12.86 -2.74 5.77
CA GLU A 138 -12.36 -2.66 7.15
C GLU A 138 -13.38 -2.03 8.10
N ALA A 139 -14.12 -1.00 7.66
CA ALA A 139 -15.22 -0.43 8.44
C ALA A 139 -16.32 -1.47 8.72
N MET A 140 -16.67 -2.29 7.72
CA MET A 140 -17.63 -3.39 7.90
C MET A 140 -17.09 -4.46 8.88
N LYS A 141 -15.79 -4.78 8.83
CA LYS A 141 -15.17 -5.72 9.77
C LYS A 141 -15.22 -5.20 11.20
N ALA A 142 -14.94 -3.91 11.41
CA ALA A 142 -14.93 -3.28 12.72
C ALA A 142 -16.30 -3.34 13.42
N VAL A 143 -17.40 -3.18 12.68
CA VAL A 143 -18.76 -3.18 13.26
C VAL A 143 -19.39 -4.58 13.34
N THR A 144 -18.93 -5.54 12.53
CA THR A 144 -19.51 -6.90 12.48
C THR A 144 -18.70 -7.96 13.22
N GLY A 145 -17.39 -7.77 13.39
CA GLY A 145 -16.48 -8.79 13.93
C GLY A 145 -16.39 -10.07 13.08
N LYS A 146 -16.81 -10.03 11.81
CA LYS A 146 -17.00 -11.24 10.98
C LYS A 146 -15.73 -11.73 10.29
N PHE A 147 -14.86 -10.83 9.84
CA PHE A 147 -13.64 -11.18 9.12
C PHE A 147 -12.41 -10.60 9.81
N MET A 148 -11.25 -11.23 9.60
CA MET A 148 -9.98 -10.76 10.14
C MET A 148 -9.65 -9.36 9.60
N PRO A 149 -9.51 -8.35 10.48
CA PRO A 149 -9.10 -7.00 10.07
C PRO A 149 -7.62 -6.95 9.70
N ILE A 150 -7.24 -5.91 8.96
CA ILE A 150 -5.83 -5.58 8.73
C ILE A 150 -5.20 -5.19 10.06
N ARG A 151 -4.02 -5.76 10.36
CA ARG A 151 -3.23 -5.47 11.55
C ARG A 151 -1.83 -4.98 11.15
N GLN A 152 -1.49 -3.71 11.25
CA GLN A 152 -2.37 -2.54 11.42
C GLN A 152 -2.22 -1.58 10.24
N PHE A 153 -1.03 -1.55 9.62
CA PHE A 153 -0.74 -0.75 8.46
C PHE A 153 -0.76 -1.59 7.19
N PHE A 154 -1.42 -1.07 6.18
CA PHE A 154 -1.43 -1.59 4.82
C PHE A 154 -0.95 -0.49 3.88
N TYR A 155 0.12 -0.80 3.15
CA TYR A 155 0.67 0.07 2.13
C TYR A 155 0.50 -0.62 0.79
N PHE A 156 0.08 0.13 -0.21
CA PHE A 156 -0.11 -0.34 -1.57
C PHE A 156 0.46 0.70 -2.53
N ASP A 157 1.21 0.21 -3.50
CA ASP A 157 1.75 0.98 -4.59
C ASP A 157 1.50 0.25 -5.92
N ALA A 158 1.51 1.02 -7.00
CA ALA A 158 1.42 0.52 -8.36
C ALA A 158 2.46 1.22 -9.22
N ILE A 159 3.72 1.21 -8.75
CA ILE A 159 4.84 1.89 -9.44
C ILE A 159 5.07 1.33 -10.85
N GLU A 160 4.67 0.08 -11.11
CA GLU A 160 4.72 -0.58 -12.42
C GLU A 160 3.86 0.12 -13.47
N CYS A 161 2.88 0.93 -13.04
CA CYS A 161 2.05 1.71 -13.98
C CYS A 161 2.77 2.93 -14.52
N LEU A 162 3.91 3.33 -13.95
CA LEU A 162 4.69 4.44 -14.46
C LEU A 162 5.37 4.06 -15.79
N PRO A 163 5.65 5.03 -16.66
CA PRO A 163 6.31 4.74 -17.93
C PRO A 163 7.68 4.07 -17.73
N GLU A 164 8.10 3.22 -18.68
CA GLU A 164 9.32 2.39 -18.56
C GLU A 164 10.60 3.19 -18.35
N ASN A 165 10.66 4.44 -18.85
CA ASN A 165 11.79 5.34 -18.65
C ASN A 165 11.86 5.96 -17.23
N VAL A 166 10.89 5.64 -16.39
CA VAL A 166 10.70 6.13 -15.01
C VAL A 166 10.87 4.99 -14.03
N PHE A 167 10.27 3.86 -14.39
CA PHE A 167 10.30 2.64 -13.61
C PHE A 167 11.63 1.91 -13.83
N LEU A 168 12.49 1.95 -12.82
CA LEU A 168 13.68 1.09 -12.78
C LEU A 168 13.38 -0.10 -11.85
N PRO A 169 13.40 -1.35 -12.38
CA PRO A 169 13.10 -2.54 -11.60
C PRO A 169 14.17 -2.88 -10.55
N SER A 170 15.30 -2.19 -10.51
CA SER A 170 16.42 -2.40 -9.59
C SER A 170 16.74 -1.15 -8.77
N ASN A 171 17.35 -1.34 -7.58
CA ASN A 171 17.95 -0.30 -6.73
C ASN A 171 19.08 0.51 -7.41
N GLU A 172 19.32 0.29 -8.71
CA GLU A 172 20.36 0.97 -9.45
C GLU A 172 19.86 2.37 -9.81
N ALA A 173 20.39 3.35 -9.10
CA ALA A 173 20.29 4.75 -9.48
C ALA A 173 20.92 4.91 -10.86
N THR A 174 20.12 5.00 -11.92
CA THR A 174 20.61 5.67 -13.13
C THR A 174 20.94 7.10 -12.74
N THR A 175 22.09 7.57 -13.20
CA THR A 175 22.57 8.96 -13.05
C THR A 175 21.64 9.99 -13.68
N GLU A 176 20.65 9.54 -14.44
CA GLU A 176 19.62 10.37 -15.04
C GLU A 176 18.37 10.33 -14.16
N SER A 177 18.02 11.50 -13.60
CA SER A 177 16.72 11.71 -12.99
C SER A 177 15.64 11.20 -13.94
N PRO A 178 14.68 10.37 -13.49
CA PRO A 178 13.59 9.92 -14.33
C PRO A 178 12.92 11.16 -14.91
N THR A 179 13.16 11.38 -16.20
CA THR A 179 12.76 12.59 -16.90
C THR A 179 11.37 12.30 -17.41
N VAL A 180 10.35 12.78 -16.71
CA VAL A 180 8.98 12.42 -17.10
C VAL A 180 8.22 13.68 -17.40
N VAL A 181 7.71 13.59 -18.63
CA VAL A 181 6.49 14.14 -19.18
C VAL A 181 6.37 15.64 -19.28
N ASN A 182 5.84 16.05 -20.43
CA ASN A 182 5.16 17.33 -20.59
C ASN A 182 4.20 17.52 -19.41
N LEU A 183 4.67 18.24 -18.39
CA LEU A 183 3.87 18.56 -17.24
C LEU A 183 2.74 19.48 -17.68
N PRO A 184 1.56 19.32 -17.09
CA PRO A 184 0.41 20.13 -17.47
C PRO A 184 0.70 21.60 -17.20
N THR A 185 0.65 22.41 -18.27
CA THR A 185 0.83 23.87 -18.16
C THR A 185 -0.45 24.60 -17.75
N LYS A 186 -1.60 23.92 -17.83
CA LYS A 186 -2.93 24.46 -17.54
C LYS A 186 -3.67 23.55 -16.60
N SER A 187 -4.48 24.16 -15.73
CA SER A 187 -5.41 23.40 -14.89
C SER A 187 -6.46 22.72 -15.78
N SER A 188 -6.63 21.42 -15.59
CA SER A 188 -7.60 20.57 -16.26
C SER A 188 -8.26 19.65 -15.23
N ARG A 189 -9.39 19.02 -15.60
CA ARG A 189 -9.99 17.98 -14.75
C ARG A 189 -9.10 16.73 -14.58
N TYR A 190 -8.06 16.59 -15.40
CA TYR A 190 -7.10 15.49 -15.38
C TYR A 190 -5.75 15.92 -14.82
N PHE A 191 -5.61 17.16 -14.33
CA PHE A 191 -4.35 17.75 -13.88
C PHE A 191 -3.57 16.85 -12.92
N SER A 192 -4.25 16.26 -11.94
CA SER A 192 -3.63 15.36 -10.96
C SER A 192 -3.12 14.03 -11.55
N GLN A 193 -3.75 13.55 -12.63
CA GLN A 193 -3.32 12.36 -13.36
C GLN A 193 -2.19 12.71 -14.36
N GLU A 194 -2.29 13.87 -15.01
CA GLU A 194 -1.29 14.43 -15.91
C GLU A 194 0.02 14.73 -15.17
N ILE A 195 -0.04 15.10 -13.88
CA ILE A 195 1.16 15.22 -13.05
C ILE A 195 1.92 13.88 -12.94
N ILE A 196 1.24 12.73 -12.92
CA ILE A 196 1.89 11.43 -12.74
C ILE A 196 2.33 10.84 -14.09
N PHE A 197 1.44 10.84 -15.08
CA PHE A 197 1.65 10.17 -16.36
C PHE A 197 1.91 11.11 -17.54
N GLY A 198 1.71 12.41 -17.38
CA GLY A 198 1.89 13.41 -18.42
C GLY A 198 0.69 13.72 -19.29
N GLU A 199 0.74 14.87 -19.95
CA GLU A 199 -0.28 15.27 -20.93
C GLU A 199 -0.39 14.29 -22.11
N ASP A 200 0.74 13.73 -22.56
CA ASP A 200 0.76 12.88 -23.76
C ASP A 200 0.08 11.53 -23.51
N PHE A 201 0.28 10.95 -22.33
CA PHE A 201 -0.47 9.78 -21.88
C PHE A 201 -1.97 10.08 -21.77
N GLN A 202 -2.34 11.24 -21.23
CA GLN A 202 -3.74 11.64 -21.14
C GLN A 202 -4.40 11.81 -22.52
N LYS A 203 -3.68 12.38 -23.50
CA LYS A 203 -4.13 12.48 -24.89
C LYS A 203 -4.28 11.10 -25.54
N GLN A 204 -3.38 10.17 -25.26
CA GLN A 204 -3.46 8.79 -25.74
C GLN A 204 -4.69 8.08 -25.16
N LEU A 205 -4.90 8.19 -23.85
CA LEU A 205 -6.07 7.63 -23.16
C LEU A 205 -7.39 8.16 -23.75
N GLY A 206 -7.46 9.45 -24.07
CA GLY A 206 -8.63 10.07 -24.71
C GLY A 206 -8.92 9.58 -26.14
N LYS A 207 -7.91 9.05 -26.86
CA LYS A 207 -8.06 8.47 -28.20
C LYS A 207 -8.33 6.97 -28.19
N SER A 208 -8.19 6.32 -27.02
CA SER A 208 -8.35 4.88 -26.89
C SER A 208 -9.80 4.44 -27.12
N LYS A 209 -9.98 3.29 -27.75
CA LYS A 209 -11.28 2.66 -28.01
C LYS A 209 -11.35 1.33 -27.25
N TYR A 210 -12.13 1.30 -26.19
CA TYR A 210 -12.34 0.10 -25.38
C TYR A 210 -13.71 -0.49 -25.61
N PHE A 211 -13.78 -1.82 -25.65
CA PHE A 211 -15.04 -2.56 -25.69
C PHE A 211 -15.26 -3.23 -24.33
N VAL A 212 -16.23 -2.72 -23.56
CA VAL A 212 -16.55 -3.24 -22.23
C VAL A 212 -17.72 -4.22 -22.35
N VAL A 213 -17.43 -5.52 -22.20
CA VAL A 213 -18.45 -6.57 -22.21
C VAL A 213 -18.98 -6.77 -20.81
N ARG A 214 -20.25 -6.42 -20.59
CA ARG A 214 -20.98 -6.80 -19.37
C ARG A 214 -22.00 -7.87 -19.71
N LYS A 215 -22.00 -8.99 -18.98
CA LYS A 215 -23.11 -9.94 -18.99
C LYS A 215 -24.20 -9.40 -18.07
N THR A 216 -25.32 -8.94 -18.63
CA THR A 216 -26.51 -8.62 -17.85
C THR A 216 -27.04 -9.94 -17.30
N GLN A 217 -26.97 -10.16 -15.99
CA GLN A 217 -27.75 -11.21 -15.35
C GLN A 217 -29.22 -10.79 -15.52
N GLN A 218 -29.98 -11.56 -16.31
CA GLN A 218 -31.43 -11.53 -16.26
C GLN A 218 -31.82 -12.08 -14.87
N THR A 219 -32.16 -11.17 -13.96
CA THR A 219 -32.93 -11.47 -12.76
C THR A 219 -34.36 -11.77 -13.12
#